data_AF-A0A849EDV8-F1
#
_entry.id   AF-A0A849EDV8-F1
#
_cell.length_a   1.000
_cell.length_b   1.000
_cell.length_c   1.000
_cell.angle_alpha   90.00
_cell.angle_beta   90.00
_cell.angle_gamma   90.00
#
_symmetry.space_group_name_H-M   'P 1'
#
loop_
_entity.id
_entity.type
_entity.pdbx_description
1 polymer ?
#
loop_
_entity_poly.entity_id
_entity_poly.type
_entity_poly.pdbx_seq_one_letter_code
_entity_poly.pdbx_strand_id
1 'polypeptide(L)'
;MSAFPAELMEQLLDDLRATDRDRYLCLLLMPERSRGFLAGLFAFNSELAQIRERVTDPAAGEVRLAWWAQVIDAIYVGQTVDSPLAQALARAIEAGDLPRHSFQAMLDARRFDLFDDPMPDLNTLEGYLGETSSAVLQMSALIMAGDDGLECSEVSGLAGVAMGLTGLMRSLPIHRARGQCM
;
A
#
# COMPACT_ATOMS: atom_id res chain seq x y z
N MET A 1 6.95 21.71 0.99
CA MET A 1 5.95 20.89 0.30
C MET A 1 4.99 21.78 -0.46
N SER A 2 4.79 21.49 -1.75
CA SER A 2 3.68 22.06 -2.52
C SER A 2 2.34 21.49 -2.01
N ALA A 3 1.25 22.24 -2.18
CA ALA A 3 -0.08 21.75 -1.83
C ALA A 3 -0.47 20.55 -2.69
N PHE A 4 -1.15 19.56 -2.11
CA PHE A 4 -1.66 18.41 -2.87
C PHE A 4 -2.82 18.88 -3.78
N PRO A 5 -2.84 18.52 -5.07
CA PRO A 5 -3.89 18.97 -5.99
C PRO A 5 -5.29 18.48 -5.57
N ALA A 6 -6.27 19.37 -5.51
CA ALA A 6 -7.61 19.07 -5.03
C ALA A 6 -8.34 18.02 -5.90
N GLU A 7 -8.29 18.17 -7.22
CA GLU A 7 -8.93 17.24 -8.18
C GLU A 7 -8.34 15.83 -8.06
N LEU A 8 -7.02 15.73 -7.91
CA LEU A 8 -6.35 14.45 -7.70
C LEU A 8 -6.75 13.82 -6.36
N MET A 9 -6.88 14.63 -5.30
CA MET A 9 -7.33 14.13 -4.00
C MET A 9 -8.76 13.60 -4.07
N GLU A 10 -9.67 14.31 -4.74
CA GLU A 10 -11.06 13.89 -4.93
C GLU A 10 -11.14 12.55 -5.66
N GLN A 11 -10.40 12.41 -6.77
CA GLN A 11 -10.30 11.16 -7.51
C GLN A 11 -9.83 9.99 -6.62
N LEU A 12 -8.74 10.17 -5.88
CA LEU A 12 -8.19 9.12 -4.99
C LEU A 12 -9.18 8.74 -3.87
N LEU A 13 -9.93 9.70 -3.33
CA LEU A 13 -10.94 9.45 -2.31
C LEU A 13 -12.14 8.66 -2.88
N ASP A 14 -12.52 8.90 -4.13
CA ASP A 14 -13.57 8.13 -4.80
C ASP A 14 -13.11 6.71 -5.12
N ASP A 15 -11.87 6.54 -5.60
CA ASP A 15 -11.27 5.22 -5.84
C ASP A 15 -11.17 4.41 -4.55
N LEU A 16 -10.68 5.01 -3.47
CA LEU A 16 -10.61 4.37 -2.15
C LEU A 16 -12.00 4.09 -1.59
N ARG A 17 -12.98 4.95 -1.82
CA ARG A 17 -14.36 4.69 -1.40
C ARG A 17 -14.91 3.38 -2.00
N ALA A 18 -14.54 3.08 -3.24
CA ALA A 18 -14.96 1.87 -3.94
C ALA A 18 -14.11 0.65 -3.60
N THR A 19 -12.81 0.82 -3.37
CA THR A 19 -11.85 -0.29 -3.28
C THR A 19 -11.35 -0.59 -1.87
N ASP A 20 -11.28 0.41 -1.00
CA ASP A 20 -10.82 0.28 0.40
C ASP A 20 -11.56 1.28 1.29
N ARG A 21 -12.81 0.92 1.61
CA ARG A 21 -13.74 1.76 2.37
C ARG A 21 -13.19 2.12 3.76
N ASP A 22 -12.47 1.20 4.41
CA ASP A 22 -11.90 1.42 5.73
C ASP A 22 -10.81 2.51 5.65
N ARG A 23 -9.91 2.46 4.67
CA ARG A 23 -8.90 3.53 4.46
C ARG A 23 -9.51 4.85 4.03
N TYR A 24 -10.56 4.83 3.20
CA TYR A 24 -11.32 6.05 2.88
C TYR A 24 -11.85 6.73 4.15
N LEU A 25 -12.48 5.99 5.06
CA LEU A 25 -13.01 6.55 6.30
C LEU A 25 -11.89 7.06 7.21
N CYS A 26 -10.77 6.34 7.30
CA CYS A 26 -9.59 6.80 8.04
C CYS A 26 -9.10 8.17 7.54
N LEU A 27 -9.04 8.39 6.23
CA LEU A 27 -8.58 9.66 5.64
C LEU A 27 -9.45 10.85 6.03
N LEU A 28 -10.76 10.65 6.25
CA LEU A 28 -11.67 11.72 6.71
C LEU A 28 -11.31 12.23 8.11
N LEU A 29 -10.63 11.40 8.91
CA LEU A 29 -10.18 11.73 10.27
C LEU A 29 -8.73 12.27 10.30
N MET A 30 -8.01 12.19 9.17
CA MET A 30 -6.61 12.63 9.10
C MET A 30 -6.51 14.16 8.95
N PRO A 31 -5.42 14.78 9.45
CA PRO A 31 -5.14 16.19 9.23
C PRO A 31 -5.17 16.57 7.75
N GLU A 32 -5.78 17.72 7.41
CA GLU A 32 -5.89 18.18 6.02
C GLU A 32 -4.54 18.25 5.30
N ARG A 33 -3.49 18.68 6.02
CA ARG A 33 -2.14 18.81 5.46
C ARG A 33 -1.52 17.50 4.99
N SER A 34 -1.91 16.36 5.56
CA SER A 34 -1.35 15.03 5.23
C SER A 34 -2.31 14.19 4.39
N ARG A 35 -3.60 14.53 4.36
CA ARG A 35 -4.67 13.71 3.77
C ARG A 35 -4.41 13.31 2.32
N GLY A 36 -4.00 14.25 1.46
CA GLY A 36 -3.73 13.95 0.04
C GLY A 36 -2.56 12.98 -0.15
N PHE A 37 -1.47 13.16 0.60
CA PHE A 37 -0.29 12.29 0.56
C PHE A 37 -0.62 10.87 1.07
N LEU A 38 -1.36 10.78 2.18
CA LEU A 38 -1.86 9.51 2.70
C LEU A 38 -2.82 8.83 1.71
N ALA A 39 -3.67 9.59 1.01
CA ALA A 39 -4.55 9.04 -0.02
C ALA A 39 -3.75 8.42 -1.17
N GLY A 40 -2.66 9.06 -1.61
CA GLY A 40 -1.75 8.50 -2.61
C GLY A 40 -1.13 7.18 -2.18
N LEU A 41 -0.62 7.11 -0.94
CA LEU A 41 -0.05 5.88 -0.37
C LEU A 41 -1.09 4.76 -0.24
N PHE A 42 -2.29 5.08 0.26
CA PHE A 42 -3.35 4.09 0.45
C PHE A 42 -3.90 3.58 -0.87
N ALA A 43 -4.09 4.46 -1.86
CA ALA A 43 -4.54 4.06 -3.19
C ALA A 43 -3.51 3.17 -3.88
N PHE A 44 -2.21 3.43 -3.71
CA PHE A 44 -1.15 2.56 -4.21
C PHE A 44 -1.19 1.17 -3.56
N ASN A 45 -1.31 1.11 -2.22
CA ASN A 45 -1.43 -0.17 -1.53
C ASN A 45 -2.68 -0.95 -1.98
N SER A 46 -3.83 -0.26 -2.14
CA SER A 46 -5.07 -0.85 -2.63
C SER A 46 -4.92 -1.38 -4.07
N GLU A 47 -4.22 -0.64 -4.94
CA GLU A 47 -3.92 -1.09 -6.31
C GLU A 47 -3.09 -2.36 -6.32
N LEU A 48 -2.05 -2.45 -5.48
CA LEU A 48 -1.22 -3.66 -5.38
C LEU A 48 -2.03 -4.87 -4.86
N ALA A 49 -2.83 -4.68 -3.82
CA ALA A 49 -3.63 -5.76 -3.22
C ALA A 49 -4.66 -6.35 -4.20
N GLN A 50 -5.14 -5.54 -5.15
CA GLN A 50 -6.14 -5.97 -6.14
C GLN A 50 -5.53 -6.60 -7.39
N ILE A 51 -4.19 -6.60 -7.57
CA ILE A 51 -3.56 -7.14 -8.79
C ILE A 51 -4.01 -8.58 -9.01
N ARG A 52 -3.92 -9.43 -7.99
CA ARG A 52 -4.34 -10.84 -8.08
C ARG A 52 -5.79 -10.99 -8.52
N GLU A 53 -6.69 -10.14 -8.05
CA GLU A 53 -8.12 -10.23 -8.39
C GLU A 53 -8.44 -9.75 -9.80
N ARG A 54 -7.58 -8.94 -10.41
CA ARG A 54 -7.79 -8.33 -11.73
C ARG A 54 -7.10 -9.07 -12.87
N VAL A 55 -6.10 -9.91 -12.58
CA VAL A 55 -5.37 -10.66 -13.61
C VAL A 55 -5.92 -12.07 -13.79
N THR A 56 -5.83 -12.59 -15.02
CA THR A 56 -6.30 -13.94 -15.38
C THR A 56 -5.28 -15.03 -15.09
N ASP A 57 -3.99 -14.69 -15.06
CA ASP A 57 -2.90 -15.62 -14.80
C ASP A 57 -1.75 -14.91 -14.04
N PRO A 58 -0.85 -15.68 -13.39
CA PRO A 58 0.26 -15.10 -12.63
C PRO A 58 1.23 -14.26 -13.46
N ALA A 59 1.45 -14.58 -14.74
CA ALA A 59 2.39 -13.86 -15.59
C ALA A 59 1.93 -12.43 -15.87
N ALA A 60 0.63 -12.22 -16.08
CA ALA A 60 0.04 -10.88 -16.18
C ALA A 60 0.22 -10.07 -14.88
N GLY A 61 0.12 -10.74 -13.72
CA GLY A 61 0.41 -10.13 -12.41
C GLY A 61 1.86 -9.67 -12.28
N GLU A 62 2.81 -10.52 -12.67
CA GLU A 62 4.24 -10.19 -12.66
C GLU A 62 4.56 -9.00 -13.55
N VAL A 63 3.95 -8.91 -14.75
CA VAL A 63 4.10 -7.75 -15.64
C VAL A 63 3.60 -6.47 -14.95
N ARG A 64 2.47 -6.53 -14.25
CA ARG A 64 1.90 -5.38 -13.51
C ARG A 64 2.81 -4.93 -12.36
N LEU A 65 3.37 -5.87 -11.60
CA LEU A 65 4.31 -5.58 -10.52
C LEU A 65 5.64 -5.04 -11.04
N ALA A 66 6.16 -5.60 -12.14
CA ALA A 66 7.37 -5.11 -12.79
C ALA A 66 7.21 -3.68 -13.33
N TRP A 67 6.04 -3.37 -13.89
CA TRP A 67 5.72 -1.98 -14.27
C TRP A 67 5.74 -1.05 -13.06
N TRP A 68 5.17 -1.47 -11.92
CA TRP A 68 5.21 -0.65 -10.71
C TRP A 68 6.63 -0.44 -10.18
N ALA A 69 7.49 -1.46 -10.24
CA ALA A 69 8.90 -1.31 -9.91
C ALA A 69 9.57 -0.23 -10.78
N GLN A 70 9.32 -0.24 -12.09
CA GLN A 70 9.84 0.78 -13.02
C GLN A 70 9.30 2.18 -12.71
N VAL A 71 8.02 2.30 -12.36
CA VAL A 71 7.41 3.58 -11.98
C VAL A 71 8.03 4.12 -10.71
N ILE A 72 8.20 3.28 -9.69
CA ILE A 72 8.86 3.66 -8.44
C ILE A 72 10.30 4.12 -8.71
N ASP A 73 11.05 3.36 -9.50
CA ASP A 73 12.41 3.72 -9.88
C ASP A 73 12.47 5.07 -10.62
N ALA A 74 11.55 5.32 -11.55
CA ALA A 74 11.41 6.58 -12.26
C ALA A 74 11.15 7.74 -11.30
N ILE A 75 10.25 7.57 -10.33
CA ILE A 75 9.95 8.58 -9.30
C ILE A 75 11.22 8.94 -8.52
N TYR A 76 11.99 7.95 -8.04
CA TYR A 76 13.20 8.19 -7.25
C TYR A 76 14.35 8.85 -8.05
N VAL A 77 14.33 8.79 -9.38
CA VAL A 77 15.28 9.54 -10.23
C VAL A 77 14.68 10.86 -10.77
N GLY A 78 13.53 11.29 -10.24
CA GLY A 78 12.89 12.56 -10.59
C GLY A 78 12.17 12.57 -11.95
N GLN A 79 11.89 11.39 -12.53
CA GLN A 79 11.12 11.27 -13.76
C GLN A 79 9.61 11.27 -13.46
N THR A 80 8.85 11.90 -14.35
CA THR A 80 7.39 11.91 -14.29
C THR A 80 6.82 10.74 -15.08
N VAL A 81 5.83 10.09 -14.49
CA VAL A 81 5.04 9.02 -15.12
C VAL A 81 3.62 9.54 -15.33
N ASP A 82 3.09 9.35 -16.54
CA ASP A 82 1.72 9.73 -16.88
C ASP A 82 0.71 8.73 -16.29
N SER A 83 0.49 8.85 -14.99
CA SER A 83 -0.53 8.12 -14.24
C SER A 83 -0.91 8.96 -13.02
N PRO A 84 -2.20 9.28 -12.80
CA PRO A 84 -2.63 10.04 -11.63
C PRO A 84 -2.15 9.42 -10.32
N LEU A 85 -2.21 8.09 -10.21
CA LEU A 85 -1.75 7.37 -9.03
C LEU A 85 -0.23 7.42 -8.88
N ALA A 86 0.55 7.33 -9.97
CA ALA A 86 2.00 7.49 -9.90
C ALA A 86 2.39 8.91 -9.45
N GLN A 87 1.69 9.94 -9.93
CA GLN A 87 1.91 11.32 -9.50
C GLN A 87 1.51 11.54 -8.03
N ALA A 88 0.45 10.87 -7.55
CA ALA A 88 0.05 10.90 -6.15
C ALA A 88 1.11 10.22 -5.26
N LEU A 89 1.62 9.06 -5.70
CA LEU A 89 2.67 8.32 -5.00
C LEU A 89 3.97 9.12 -4.94
N ALA A 90 4.38 9.77 -6.03
CA ALA A 90 5.57 10.62 -6.05
C ALA A 90 5.51 11.74 -5.01
N ARG A 91 4.34 12.40 -4.89
CA ARG A 91 4.10 13.42 -3.86
C ARG A 91 4.15 12.84 -2.46
N ALA A 92 3.62 11.63 -2.25
CA ALA A 92 3.68 10.96 -0.95
C ALA A 92 5.11 10.58 -0.55
N ILE A 93 5.90 10.09 -1.51
CA ILE A 93 7.32 9.78 -1.33
C ILE A 93 8.10 11.04 -0.93
N GLU A 94 7.91 12.14 -1.66
CA GLU A 94 8.57 13.42 -1.34
C GLU A 94 8.14 13.97 0.03
N ALA A 95 6.85 13.87 0.37
CA ALA A 95 6.31 14.42 1.62
C ALA A 95 6.82 13.71 2.89
N GLY A 96 7.05 12.40 2.81
CA GLY A 96 7.48 11.59 3.95
C GLY A 96 8.93 11.10 3.89
N ASP A 97 9.72 11.54 2.91
CA ASP A 97 11.03 10.96 2.57
C ASP A 97 10.98 9.42 2.56
N LEU A 98 9.97 8.89 1.89
CA LEU A 98 9.64 7.47 2.04
C LEU A 98 10.77 6.61 1.46
N PRO A 99 11.16 5.53 2.14
CA PRO A 99 12.28 4.70 1.71
C PRO A 99 11.95 3.83 0.49
N ARG A 100 12.79 3.89 -0.55
CA ARG A 100 12.63 3.08 -1.78
C ARG A 100 12.54 1.57 -1.50
N HIS A 101 13.33 1.09 -0.54
CA HIS A 101 13.39 -0.33 -0.22
C HIS A 101 12.05 -0.88 0.31
N SER A 102 11.26 -0.08 1.02
CA SER A 102 9.94 -0.51 1.51
C SER A 102 8.96 -0.77 0.36
N PHE A 103 9.03 0.03 -0.71
CA PHE A 103 8.21 -0.22 -1.91
C PHE A 103 8.65 -1.47 -2.66
N GLN A 104 9.96 -1.72 -2.74
CA GLN A 104 10.49 -2.95 -3.35
C GLN A 104 10.05 -4.18 -2.57
N ALA A 105 10.18 -4.15 -1.25
CA ALA A 105 9.75 -5.25 -0.38
C ALA A 105 8.22 -5.46 -0.42
N MET A 106 7.42 -4.38 -0.49
CA MET A 106 5.98 -4.47 -0.76
C MET A 106 5.67 -5.22 -2.06
N LEU A 107 6.34 -4.88 -3.17
CA LEU A 107 6.14 -5.54 -4.46
C LEU A 107 6.56 -7.01 -4.41
N ASP A 108 7.68 -7.30 -3.75
CA ASP A 108 8.20 -8.66 -3.57
C ASP A 108 7.22 -9.51 -2.76
N ALA A 109 6.70 -8.99 -1.65
CA ALA A 109 5.68 -9.66 -0.85
C ALA A 109 4.39 -9.91 -1.66
N ARG A 110 3.96 -8.95 -2.49
CA ARG A 110 2.76 -9.08 -3.35
C ARG A 110 2.91 -10.08 -4.49
N ARG A 111 4.12 -10.54 -4.82
CA ARG A 111 4.29 -11.66 -5.75
C ARG A 111 3.73 -12.96 -5.19
N PHE A 112 3.78 -13.16 -3.87
CA PHE A 112 3.18 -14.33 -3.22
C PHE A 112 1.69 -14.45 -3.56
N ASP A 113 0.96 -13.31 -3.54
CA ASP A 113 -0.47 -13.26 -3.85
C ASP A 113 -0.81 -13.76 -5.27
N LEU A 114 0.15 -13.80 -6.19
CA LEU A 114 -0.05 -14.24 -7.58
C LEU A 114 -0.18 -15.76 -7.73
N PHE A 115 0.19 -16.52 -6.72
CA PHE A 115 0.16 -17.99 -6.74
C PHE A 115 -0.84 -18.50 -5.69
N ASP A 116 -1.33 -19.73 -5.88
CA ASP A 116 -2.28 -20.36 -4.94
C ASP A 116 -1.58 -21.24 -3.89
N ASP A 117 -0.28 -21.01 -3.69
CA ASP A 117 0.48 -21.72 -2.66
C ASP A 117 -0.01 -21.29 -1.28
N PRO A 118 -0.24 -22.23 -0.34
CA PRO A 118 -0.66 -21.88 1.01
C PRO A 118 0.47 -21.17 1.73
N MET A 119 0.11 -20.20 2.59
CA MET A 119 1.09 -19.56 3.47
C MET A 119 1.74 -20.63 4.37
N PRO A 120 3.08 -20.76 4.39
CA PRO A 120 3.73 -21.91 5.02
C PRO A 120 3.56 -21.96 6.54
N ASP A 121 3.70 -20.82 7.20
CA ASP A 121 3.67 -20.68 8.66
C ASP A 121 3.37 -19.24 9.10
N LEU A 122 3.12 -19.08 10.40
CA LEU A 122 2.82 -17.78 11.01
C LEU A 122 3.98 -16.78 10.88
N ASN A 123 5.24 -17.23 10.93
CA ASN A 123 6.39 -16.34 10.83
C ASN A 123 6.51 -15.74 9.42
N THR A 124 6.24 -16.55 8.40
CA THR A 124 6.17 -16.12 7.01
C THR A 124 5.00 -15.15 6.81
N LEU A 125 3.85 -15.44 7.41
CA LEU A 125 2.69 -14.55 7.40
C LEU A 125 3.00 -13.19 8.06
N GLU A 126 3.65 -13.19 9.22
CA GLU A 126 4.05 -11.97 9.92
C GLU A 126 5.05 -11.16 9.09
N GLY A 127 6.00 -11.83 8.40
CA GLY A 127 6.90 -11.18 7.45
C GLY A 127 6.15 -10.52 6.30
N TYR A 128 5.22 -11.23 5.67
CA TYR A 128 4.36 -10.69 4.61
C TYR A 128 3.54 -9.49 5.10
N LEU A 129 2.96 -9.56 6.30
CA LEU A 129 2.19 -8.46 6.88
C LEU A 129 3.09 -7.27 7.27
N GLY A 130 4.34 -7.54 7.67
CA GLY A 130 5.38 -6.55 7.88
C GLY A 130 5.64 -5.73 6.61
N GLU A 131 5.92 -6.42 5.51
CA GLU A 131 6.21 -5.75 4.25
C GLU A 131 4.99 -5.12 3.58
N THR A 132 3.76 -5.48 3.97
CA THR A 132 2.54 -4.94 3.35
C THR A 132 1.79 -3.97 4.28
N SER A 133 1.18 -4.48 5.34
CA SER A 133 0.28 -3.72 6.22
C SER A 133 1.05 -2.78 7.14
N SER A 134 2.16 -3.25 7.71
CA SER A 134 3.01 -2.48 8.62
C SER A 134 3.79 -1.39 7.89
N ALA A 135 4.38 -1.70 6.73
CA ALA A 135 5.07 -0.72 5.90
C ALA A 135 4.18 0.51 5.60
N VAL A 136 2.90 0.29 5.27
CA VAL A 136 1.95 1.40 5.03
C VAL A 136 1.72 2.25 6.27
N LEU A 137 1.59 1.66 7.46
CA LEU A 137 1.41 2.43 8.71
C LEU A 137 2.67 3.20 9.10
N GLN A 138 3.84 2.58 8.95
CA GLN A 138 5.13 3.24 9.20
C GLN A 138 5.33 4.43 8.25
N MET A 139 5.10 4.24 6.94
CA MET A 139 5.16 5.33 5.96
C MET A 139 4.10 6.41 6.21
N SER A 140 2.93 6.05 6.75
CA SER A 140 1.92 7.03 7.16
C SER A 140 2.41 7.88 8.33
N ALA A 141 3.13 7.30 9.29
CA ALA A 141 3.74 8.03 10.39
C ALA A 141 4.80 9.01 9.88
N LEU A 142 5.65 8.60 8.94
CA LEU A 142 6.63 9.48 8.28
C LEU A 142 5.95 10.66 7.58
N ILE A 143 4.88 10.43 6.82
CA ILE A 143 4.12 11.52 6.16
C ILE A 143 3.54 12.52 7.18
N MET A 144 3.09 12.05 8.35
CA MET A 144 2.39 12.90 9.32
C MET A 144 3.31 13.62 10.29
N ALA A 145 4.43 12.99 10.66
CA ALA A 145 5.30 13.38 11.75
C ALA A 145 6.79 13.53 11.36
N GLY A 146 7.18 13.21 10.12
CA GLY A 146 8.57 13.28 9.69
C GLY A 146 9.48 12.35 10.52
N ASP A 147 10.61 12.87 10.98
CA ASP A 147 11.58 12.12 11.80
C ASP A 147 10.99 11.61 13.13
N ASP A 148 10.04 12.34 13.74
CA ASP A 148 9.32 11.87 14.93
C ASP A 148 8.48 10.61 14.63
N GLY A 149 8.15 10.37 13.36
CA GLY A 149 7.50 9.15 12.90
C GLY A 149 8.37 7.91 13.06
N LEU A 150 9.71 8.05 13.04
CA LEU A 150 10.65 6.94 13.26
C LEU A 150 10.57 6.41 14.69
N GLU A 151 10.27 7.29 15.66
CA GLU A 151 10.07 6.90 17.07
C GLU A 151 8.86 5.97 17.24
N CYS A 152 7.89 6.04 16.32
CA CYS A 152 6.70 5.19 16.31
C CYS A 152 6.86 3.91 15.47
N SER A 153 8.04 3.63 14.90
CA SER A 153 8.26 2.53 13.95
C SER A 153 7.90 1.14 14.50
N GLU A 154 8.26 0.85 15.75
CA GLU A 154 7.94 -0.43 16.41
C GLU A 154 6.43 -0.58 16.63
N VAL A 155 5.78 0.44 17.20
CA VAL A 155 4.35 0.41 17.51
C VAL A 155 3.51 0.36 16.23
N SER A 156 3.85 1.16 15.22
CA SER A 156 3.19 1.12 13.91
C SER A 156 3.44 -0.20 13.18
N GLY A 157 4.62 -0.80 13.36
CA GLY A 157 4.97 -2.12 12.89
C GLY A 157 4.03 -3.20 13.43
N LEU A 158 3.90 -3.27 14.76
CA LEU A 158 3.02 -4.23 15.45
C LEU A 158 1.54 -3.98 15.13
N ALA A 159 1.12 -2.71 15.08
CA ALA A 159 -0.24 -2.33 14.70
C ALA A 159 -0.58 -2.81 13.29
N GLY A 160 0.37 -2.76 12.36
CA GLY A 160 0.18 -3.24 10.99
C GLY A 160 -0.05 -4.74 10.90
N VAL A 161 0.72 -5.53 11.64
CA VAL A 161 0.52 -6.97 11.73
C VAL A 161 -0.86 -7.27 12.32
N ALA A 162 -1.23 -6.61 13.43
CA ALA A 162 -2.53 -6.80 14.06
C ALA A 162 -3.70 -6.44 13.12
N MET A 163 -3.61 -5.33 12.40
CA MET A 163 -4.60 -4.92 11.39
C MET A 163 -4.66 -5.91 10.24
N GLY A 164 -3.51 -6.37 9.74
CA GLY A 164 -3.40 -7.36 8.68
C GLY A 164 -4.07 -8.69 9.04
N LEU A 165 -3.72 -9.26 10.19
CA LEU A 165 -4.34 -10.48 10.71
C LEU A 165 -5.85 -10.32 10.88
N THR A 166 -6.30 -9.17 11.39
CA THR A 166 -7.75 -8.87 11.53
C THR A 166 -8.44 -8.84 10.17
N GLY A 167 -7.82 -8.24 9.16
CA GLY A 167 -8.30 -8.24 7.78
C GLY A 167 -8.43 -9.65 7.22
N LEU A 168 -7.41 -10.49 7.40
CA LEU A 168 -7.42 -11.89 6.96
C LEU A 168 -8.53 -12.70 7.62
N MET A 169 -8.72 -12.55 8.93
CA MET A 169 -9.81 -13.22 9.65
C MET A 169 -11.19 -12.80 9.14
N ARG A 170 -11.40 -11.50 8.84
CA ARG A 170 -12.64 -11.00 8.25
C ARG A 170 -12.88 -11.56 6.84
N SER A 171 -11.82 -11.73 6.06
CA SER A 171 -11.88 -12.22 4.67
C SER A 171 -11.83 -13.75 4.56
N LEU A 172 -11.61 -14.47 5.65
CA LEU A 172 -11.48 -15.94 5.68
C LEU A 172 -12.64 -16.67 4.97
N PRO A 173 -13.93 -16.30 5.11
CA PRO A 173 -15.00 -16.96 4.38
C PRO A 173 -14.87 -16.84 2.85
N ILE A 174 -14.40 -15.67 2.38
CA ILE A 174 -14.21 -15.39 0.94
C ILE A 174 -12.99 -16.15 0.42
N HIS A 175 -11.86 -16.08 1.13
CA HIS A 175 -10.64 -16.82 0.76
C HIS A 175 -10.90 -18.32 0.70
N ARG A 176 -11.58 -18.88 1.71
CA ARG A 176 -11.97 -20.29 1.74
C ARG A 176 -12.87 -20.67 0.56
N ALA A 177 -13.84 -19.83 0.20
CA ALA A 177 -14.72 -20.08 -0.96
C ALA A 177 -13.95 -20.08 -2.30
N ARG A 178 -12.82 -19.37 -2.36
CA ARG A 178 -11.92 -19.30 -3.52
C ARG A 178 -10.79 -20.36 -3.50
N GLY A 179 -10.73 -21.20 -2.46
CA GLY A 179 -9.64 -22.18 -2.30
C GLY A 179 -8.30 -21.57 -1.87
N GLN A 180 -8.31 -20.35 -1.35
CA GLN A 180 -7.13 -19.62 -0.90
C GLN A 180 -6.92 -19.82 0.60
N CYS A 181 -5.67 -20.02 1.02
CA CYS A 181 -5.27 -20.06 2.43
C CYS A 181 -4.05 -19.17 2.64
N MET A 182 -4.27 -18.01 3.24
CA MET A 182 -3.21 -17.23 3.89
C MET A 182 -2.98 -17.70 5.32
#